data_AF-A0A7S0ZBW4-F1
#
_entry.id   AF-A0A7S0ZBW4-F1
#
_cell.length_a   1.000
_cell.length_b   1.000
_cell.length_c   1.000
_cell.angle_alpha   90.00
_cell.angle_beta   90.00
_cell.angle_gamma   90.00
#
_symmetry.space_group_name_H-M   'P 1'
#
loop_
_entity.id
_entity.type
_entity.pdbx_description
1 polymer ?
#
loop_
_entity_poly.entity_id
_entity_poly.type
_entity_poly.pdbx_seq_one_letter_code
_entity_poly.pdbx_strand_id
1 'polypeptide(L)'
;MCFVSLSCHVSYRVSLLSRNSNLQCGITRNLHRIPSTPNFPGLQHRLKNCVFKMSSSSSSSVSAPQLQKLAKEVSSYITQECAYNEPQHLHALLLALHLNGETLIESPTKLDSIDHPFIIPLARDPTTNVADAAFLRWPTPPSSGEMPLPIVAVSTKSPSQLTLLANSSSEYVHRYLAYFDFNELHEEFDLLHAAAPDLYEKGAVVKNGMGLLGYLLLKV
;
A
#
# COMPACT_ATOMS: atom_id res chain seq x y z
N MET A 1 -43.71 14.57 29.59
CA MET A 1 -44.24 13.24 29.97
C MET A 1 -44.52 12.50 28.67
N CYS A 2 -43.96 11.36 28.27
CA CYS A 2 -43.25 10.30 28.98
C CYS A 2 -42.27 9.58 28.01
N PHE A 3 -41.24 8.98 28.61
CA PHE A 3 -40.40 7.89 28.09
C PHE A 3 -41.21 6.67 27.64
N VAL A 4 -40.75 5.94 26.60
CA VAL A 4 -40.62 4.44 26.47
C VAL A 4 -39.72 4.21 25.23
N SER A 5 -38.51 3.60 25.23
CA SER A 5 -37.99 2.29 25.69
C SER A 5 -38.09 1.14 24.66
N LEU A 6 -36.92 0.54 24.40
CA LEU A 6 -36.60 -0.84 23.99
C LEU A 6 -37.10 -1.44 22.65
N SER A 7 -36.18 -1.92 21.81
CA SER A 7 -35.75 -3.35 21.85
C SER A 7 -34.77 -3.74 20.75
N CYS A 8 -33.76 -4.51 21.16
CA CYS A 8 -32.86 -5.31 20.34
C CYS A 8 -33.62 -6.34 19.49
N HIS A 9 -33.10 -6.64 18.29
CA HIS A 9 -33.17 -7.99 17.76
C HIS A 9 -31.89 -8.33 17.00
N VAL A 10 -31.04 -9.12 17.65
CA VAL A 10 -29.90 -9.80 17.04
C VAL A 10 -30.43 -11.09 16.43
N SER A 11 -30.16 -11.33 15.15
CA SER A 11 -30.49 -12.59 14.49
C SER A 11 -29.20 -13.39 14.28
N TYR A 12 -29.02 -14.42 15.09
CA TYR A 12 -27.99 -15.44 14.89
C TYR A 12 -28.60 -16.60 14.09
N ARG A 13 -28.04 -16.91 12.92
CA ARG A 13 -28.27 -18.21 12.27
C ARG A 13 -27.09 -19.11 12.57
N VAL A 14 -27.33 -20.06 13.47
CA VAL A 14 -26.49 -21.25 13.68
C VAL A 14 -26.90 -22.29 12.64
N SER A 15 -25.93 -22.91 11.98
CA SER A 15 -26.14 -24.14 11.22
C SER A 15 -25.06 -25.12 11.67
N LEU A 16 -25.50 -26.28 12.17
CA LEU A 16 -24.66 -27.39 12.62
C LEU A 16 -25.11 -28.67 11.94
N LEU A 17 -24.12 -29.58 11.82
CA LEU A 17 -24.15 -30.99 11.41
C LEU A 17 -23.98 -31.21 9.89
N SER A 18 -23.16 -32.14 9.39
CA SER A 18 -22.73 -33.43 9.97
C SER A 18 -21.41 -33.94 9.36
N ARG A 19 -20.82 -34.94 10.04
CA ARG A 19 -19.51 -35.60 9.87
C ARG A 19 -19.35 -36.36 8.54
N ASN A 20 -18.13 -36.37 8.01
CA ASN A 20 -17.47 -37.63 7.63
C ASN A 20 -15.94 -37.50 7.56
N SER A 21 -15.29 -38.57 7.98
CA SER A 21 -13.87 -38.78 8.27
C SER A 21 -12.99 -39.05 7.03
N ASN A 22 -11.75 -38.54 7.03
CA ASN A 22 -10.52 -39.35 6.87
C ASN A 22 -9.24 -38.50 7.03
N LEU A 23 -8.31 -39.05 7.81
CA LEU A 23 -6.84 -38.90 7.94
C LEU A 23 -6.15 -37.87 7.00
N GLN A 24 -5.16 -37.06 7.39
CA GLN A 24 -3.86 -37.44 7.97
C GLN A 24 -2.97 -36.19 8.21
N CYS A 25 -2.04 -36.24 9.18
CA CYS A 25 -0.85 -35.39 9.44
C CYS A 25 -1.04 -33.85 9.53
N GLY A 26 -0.65 -33.12 10.59
CA GLY A 26 0.53 -33.25 11.44
C GLY A 26 1.34 -31.96 11.33
N ILE A 27 1.40 -31.18 12.43
CA ILE A 27 2.44 -30.23 12.90
C ILE A 27 1.74 -29.22 13.82
N THR A 28 1.81 -29.48 15.12
CA THR A 28 1.52 -28.50 16.16
C THR A 28 2.72 -27.57 16.30
N ARG A 29 2.59 -26.31 15.86
CA ARG A 29 3.48 -25.24 16.33
C ARG A 29 2.79 -24.50 17.47
N ASN A 30 3.40 -24.60 18.66
CA ASN A 30 3.08 -23.79 19.82
C ASN A 30 3.21 -22.31 19.45
N LEU A 31 2.07 -21.63 19.26
CA LEU A 31 2.03 -20.17 19.23
C LEU A 31 2.14 -19.67 20.66
N HIS A 32 3.31 -19.15 21.01
CA HIS A 32 3.48 -18.35 22.20
C HIS A 32 2.54 -17.14 22.12
N ARG A 33 1.72 -17.02 23.17
CA ARG A 33 0.68 -16.03 23.43
C ARG A 33 1.15 -14.59 23.16
N ILE A 34 0.62 -13.95 22.11
CA ILE A 34 0.70 -12.50 21.88
C ILE A 34 -0.24 -11.81 22.92
N PRO A 35 0.22 -10.80 23.67
CA PRO A 35 -0.67 -10.04 24.55
C PRO A 35 -1.61 -9.17 23.70
N SER A 36 -2.90 -9.28 24.00
CA SER A 36 -4.01 -8.55 23.40
C SER A 36 -3.83 -7.03 23.50
N THR A 37 -3.83 -6.35 22.35
CA THR A 37 -3.85 -4.88 22.24
C THR A 37 -5.22 -4.30 22.64
N PRO A 38 -5.27 -3.11 23.28
CA PRO A 38 -6.52 -2.44 23.61
C PRO A 38 -7.25 -1.96 22.34
N ASN A 39 -8.55 -2.19 22.31
CA ASN A 39 -9.45 -1.96 21.19
C ASN A 39 -9.87 -0.47 21.12
N PHE A 40 -9.29 0.30 20.19
CA PHE A 40 -9.69 1.69 19.91
C PHE A 40 -10.48 1.76 18.59
N PRO A 41 -11.82 1.93 18.63
CA PRO A 41 -12.68 1.82 17.44
C PRO A 41 -12.56 2.98 16.45
N GLY A 42 -11.96 4.12 16.84
CA GLY A 42 -11.82 5.30 15.96
C GLY A 42 -10.62 5.26 14.99
N LEU A 43 -9.54 4.57 15.35
CA LEU A 43 -8.31 4.50 14.54
C LEU A 43 -8.38 3.43 13.43
N GLN A 44 -9.29 2.47 13.56
CA GLN A 44 -9.43 1.39 12.58
C GLN A 44 -10.05 1.84 11.24
N HIS A 45 -10.71 3.00 11.18
CA HIS A 45 -11.34 3.47 9.94
C HIS A 45 -10.40 4.30 9.06
N ARG A 46 -9.38 4.96 9.64
CA ARG A 46 -8.39 5.74 8.89
C ARG A 46 -7.25 4.88 8.31
N LEU A 47 -7.00 3.71 8.89
CA LEU A 47 -5.89 2.82 8.52
C LEU A 47 -6.30 1.65 7.62
N LYS A 48 -7.61 1.39 7.45
CA LYS A 48 -8.14 0.42 6.47
C LYS A 48 -7.88 0.80 5.01
N ASN A 49 -7.46 2.04 4.76
CA ASN A 49 -7.09 2.51 3.42
C ASN A 49 -5.60 2.32 3.10
N CYS A 50 -4.76 1.99 4.09
CA CYS A 50 -3.43 1.42 3.84
C CYS A 50 -3.61 -0.09 3.63
N VAL A 51 -4.19 -0.46 2.49
CA VAL A 51 -4.43 -1.87 2.18
C VAL A 51 -3.08 -2.48 1.78
N PHE A 52 -2.34 -2.99 2.77
CA PHE A 52 -1.24 -3.93 2.53
C PHE A 52 -1.87 -5.23 1.99
N LYS A 53 -2.02 -5.30 0.67
CA LYS A 53 -2.77 -6.34 -0.03
C LYS A 53 -1.80 -7.41 -0.50
N MET A 54 -1.38 -8.31 0.40
CA MET A 54 -0.71 -9.53 -0.06
C MET A 54 -1.72 -10.39 -0.82
N SER A 55 -1.68 -10.32 -2.15
CA SER A 55 -2.45 -11.16 -3.05
C SER A 55 -1.59 -12.35 -3.44
N SER A 56 -1.99 -13.56 -3.04
CA SER A 56 -1.44 -14.81 -3.56
C SER A 56 -1.96 -15.06 -4.98
N SER A 57 -1.53 -14.26 -5.93
CA SER A 57 -1.80 -14.46 -7.35
C SER A 57 -0.46 -14.44 -8.04
N SER A 58 -0.19 -15.43 -8.88
CA SER A 58 0.99 -15.51 -9.74
C SER A 58 1.12 -14.24 -10.59
N SER A 59 1.85 -13.25 -10.08
CA SER A 59 2.24 -12.06 -10.81
C SER A 59 3.34 -12.43 -11.78
N SER A 60 3.23 -11.96 -13.02
CA SER A 60 4.32 -11.98 -13.98
C SER A 60 5.57 -11.39 -13.31
N SER A 61 6.63 -12.19 -13.16
CA SER A 61 7.88 -11.74 -12.55
C SER A 61 8.45 -10.58 -13.38
N VAL A 62 8.25 -9.35 -12.93
CA VAL A 62 8.85 -8.18 -13.57
C VAL A 62 10.33 -8.24 -13.24
N SER A 63 11.15 -8.49 -14.25
CA SER A 63 12.60 -8.59 -14.05
C SER A 63 13.17 -7.21 -13.66
N ALA A 64 14.20 -7.19 -12.82
CA ALA A 64 14.92 -5.97 -12.43
C ALA A 64 15.23 -4.99 -13.60
N PRO A 65 15.70 -5.44 -14.79
CA PRO A 65 15.93 -4.52 -15.91
C PRO A 65 14.65 -3.90 -16.48
N GLN A 66 13.51 -4.60 -16.43
CA GLN A 66 12.23 -4.04 -16.86
C GLN A 66 11.77 -2.94 -15.90
N LEU A 67 11.97 -3.12 -14.60
CA LEU A 67 11.62 -2.13 -13.59
C LEU A 67 12.46 -0.84 -13.72
N GLN A 68 13.75 -0.97 -14.02
CA GLN A 68 14.62 0.19 -14.30
C GLN A 68 14.21 0.92 -15.58
N LYS A 69 13.85 0.18 -16.64
CA LYS A 69 13.34 0.76 -17.87
C LYS A 69 12.05 1.54 -17.61
N LEU A 70 11.12 0.96 -16.85
CA LEU A 70 9.87 1.60 -16.48
C LEU A 70 10.11 2.86 -15.64
N ALA A 71 11.00 2.81 -14.66
CA ALA A 71 11.36 3.98 -13.85
C ALA A 71 11.85 5.16 -14.71
N LYS A 72 12.70 4.88 -15.71
CA LYS A 72 13.17 5.90 -16.66
C LYS A 72 12.05 6.47 -17.53
N GLU A 73 11.14 5.62 -17.98
CA GLU A 73 9.99 6.06 -18.79
C GLU A 73 9.04 6.95 -17.99
N VAL A 74 8.72 6.56 -16.75
CA VAL A 74 7.89 7.35 -15.83
C VAL A 74 8.56 8.67 -15.48
N SER A 75 9.87 8.66 -15.20
CA SER A 75 10.65 9.87 -14.95
C SER A 75 10.60 10.85 -16.14
N SER A 76 10.87 10.35 -17.35
CA SER A 76 10.79 11.15 -18.58
C SER A 76 9.39 11.74 -18.79
N TYR A 77 8.33 10.94 -18.57
CA TYR A 77 6.95 11.40 -18.70
C TYR A 77 6.62 12.52 -17.70
N ILE A 78 7.01 12.37 -16.43
CA ILE A 78 6.78 13.39 -15.40
C ILE A 78 7.47 14.71 -15.76
N THR A 79 8.73 14.64 -16.20
CA THR A 79 9.49 15.85 -16.56
C THR A 79 8.92 16.53 -17.81
N GLN A 80 8.53 15.76 -18.83
CA GLN A 80 8.05 16.32 -20.11
C GLN A 80 6.60 16.82 -20.02
N GLU A 81 5.70 16.01 -19.48
CA GLU A 81 4.25 16.28 -19.52
C GLU A 81 3.72 17.04 -18.30
N CYS A 82 4.41 16.90 -17.16
CA CYS A 82 3.98 17.51 -15.90
C CYS A 82 4.84 18.70 -15.47
N ALA A 83 5.90 19.04 -16.23
CA ALA A 83 6.83 20.13 -15.93
C ALA A 83 7.33 20.07 -14.46
N TYR A 84 7.59 18.86 -13.98
CA TYR A 84 7.95 18.58 -12.60
C TYR A 84 9.30 17.83 -12.53
N ASN A 85 10.04 18.01 -11.43
CA ASN A 85 11.33 17.35 -11.24
C ASN A 85 11.17 15.84 -11.05
N GLU A 86 12.22 15.08 -11.39
CA GLU A 86 12.23 13.62 -11.17
C GLU A 86 11.96 13.28 -9.69
N PRO A 87 10.98 12.41 -9.39
CA PRO A 87 10.72 11.98 -8.02
C PRO A 87 11.89 11.20 -7.43
N GLN A 88 12.25 11.51 -6.18
CA GLN A 88 13.26 10.76 -5.44
C GLN A 88 12.84 9.31 -5.23
N HIS A 89 13.78 8.38 -5.27
CA HIS A 89 13.55 6.94 -5.04
C HIS A 89 12.43 6.32 -5.90
N LEU A 90 12.16 6.85 -7.11
CA LEU A 90 11.13 6.32 -8.02
C LEU A 90 11.31 4.82 -8.30
N HIS A 91 12.55 4.37 -8.49
CA HIS A 91 12.83 2.95 -8.69
C HIS A 91 12.44 2.09 -7.47
N ALA A 92 12.78 2.54 -6.27
CA ALA A 92 12.41 1.85 -5.03
C ALA A 92 10.90 1.88 -4.79
N LEU A 93 10.21 2.96 -5.19
CA LEU A 93 8.75 3.03 -5.17
C LEU A 93 8.13 1.95 -6.06
N LEU A 94 8.54 1.87 -7.33
CA LEU A 94 8.04 0.85 -8.25
C LEU A 94 8.35 -0.57 -7.75
N LEU A 95 9.51 -0.75 -7.11
CA LEU A 95 9.86 -2.02 -6.47
C LEU A 95 8.94 -2.34 -5.29
N ALA A 96 8.64 -1.37 -4.43
CA ALA A 96 7.71 -1.55 -3.30
C ALA A 96 6.31 -1.93 -3.78
N LEU A 97 5.81 -1.27 -4.84
CA LEU A 97 4.53 -1.60 -5.47
C LEU A 97 4.54 -3.03 -6.03
N HIS A 98 5.61 -3.42 -6.71
CA HIS A 98 5.77 -4.79 -7.23
C HIS A 98 5.82 -5.85 -6.12
N LEU A 99 6.59 -5.61 -5.06
CA LEU A 99 6.72 -6.50 -3.90
C LEU A 99 5.40 -6.61 -3.12
N ASN A 100 4.58 -5.56 -3.13
CA ASN A 100 3.22 -5.59 -2.59
C ASN A 100 2.22 -6.36 -3.47
N GLY A 101 2.65 -6.86 -4.63
CA GLY A 101 1.81 -7.61 -5.56
C GLY A 101 0.91 -6.72 -6.43
N GLU A 102 1.21 -5.42 -6.54
CA GLU A 102 0.48 -4.53 -7.42
C GLU A 102 0.86 -4.76 -8.89
N THR A 103 -0.11 -4.60 -9.79
CA THR A 103 0.13 -4.75 -11.22
C THR A 103 0.60 -3.40 -11.78
N LEU A 104 1.91 -3.30 -12.03
CA LEU A 104 2.52 -2.10 -12.60
C LEU A 104 2.03 -1.84 -14.02
N ILE A 105 1.87 -0.56 -14.36
CA ILE A 105 1.60 -0.15 -15.73
C ILE A 105 2.89 -0.19 -16.55
N GLU A 106 2.84 -0.85 -17.70
CA GLU A 106 4.02 -1.03 -18.55
C GLU A 106 4.49 0.26 -19.24
N SER A 107 3.58 1.20 -19.52
CA SER A 107 3.90 2.48 -20.14
C SER A 107 2.92 3.57 -19.71
N PRO A 108 3.39 4.68 -19.10
CA PRO A 108 2.55 5.82 -18.75
C PRO A 108 2.08 6.62 -19.98
N THR A 109 2.64 6.37 -21.17
CA THR A 109 2.29 7.12 -22.38
C THR A 109 1.12 6.48 -23.15
N LYS A 110 0.86 5.20 -22.94
CA LYS A 110 -0.18 4.42 -23.63
C LYS A 110 -1.47 4.27 -22.81
N LEU A 111 -1.74 5.23 -21.95
CA LEU A 111 -2.94 5.22 -21.13
C LEU A 111 -4.13 5.68 -21.95
N ASP A 112 -4.68 4.76 -22.75
CA ASP A 112 -5.87 4.99 -23.58
C ASP A 112 -7.14 5.22 -22.72
N SER A 113 -7.04 5.08 -21.40
CA SER A 113 -8.13 5.29 -20.44
C SER A 113 -7.55 5.80 -19.12
N ILE A 114 -7.30 7.11 -19.03
CA ILE A 114 -6.93 7.77 -17.77
C ILE A 114 -8.22 7.98 -16.96
N ASP A 115 -8.35 7.31 -15.81
CA ASP A 115 -9.54 7.41 -14.94
C ASP A 115 -9.74 8.82 -14.38
N HIS A 116 -8.65 9.59 -14.26
CA HIS A 116 -8.66 10.91 -13.65
C HIS A 116 -7.59 11.85 -14.28
N PRO A 117 -7.94 13.06 -14.75
CA PRO A 117 -7.02 13.92 -15.51
C PRO A 117 -5.81 14.42 -14.71
N PHE A 118 -5.89 14.35 -13.38
CA PHE A 118 -4.82 14.79 -12.49
C PHE A 118 -3.94 13.66 -11.96
N ILE A 119 -4.04 12.43 -12.48
CA ILE A 119 -3.19 11.34 -12.00
C ILE A 119 -2.25 10.81 -13.07
N ILE A 120 -1.07 10.39 -12.64
CA ILE A 120 -0.10 9.65 -13.44
C ILE A 120 -0.05 8.24 -12.82
N PRO A 121 -0.77 7.27 -13.39
CA PRO A 121 -0.93 5.98 -12.75
C PRO A 121 0.35 5.15 -12.85
N LEU A 122 0.67 4.47 -11.75
CA LEU A 122 1.86 3.62 -11.60
C LEU A 122 1.47 2.14 -11.54
N ALA A 123 0.37 1.84 -10.88
CA ALA A 123 -0.20 0.51 -10.76
C ALA A 123 -1.73 0.54 -10.89
N ARG A 124 -2.31 -0.56 -11.36
CA ARG A 124 -3.75 -0.74 -11.55
C ARG A 124 -4.22 -2.10 -11.07
N ASP A 125 -5.46 -2.15 -10.64
CA ASP A 125 -6.14 -3.43 -10.43
C ASP A 125 -6.52 -4.01 -11.81
N PRO A 126 -6.06 -5.22 -12.19
CA PRO A 126 -6.34 -5.80 -13.50
C PRO A 126 -7.83 -6.13 -13.71
N THR A 127 -8.62 -6.23 -12.64
CA THR A 127 -10.05 -6.55 -12.71
C THR A 127 -10.91 -5.30 -12.86
N THR A 128 -10.59 -4.23 -12.14
CA THR A 128 -11.39 -2.99 -12.16
C THR A 128 -10.80 -1.92 -13.09
N ASN A 129 -9.55 -2.08 -13.52
CA ASN A 129 -8.75 -1.12 -14.29
C ASN A 129 -8.51 0.23 -13.57
N VAL A 130 -8.90 0.34 -12.30
CA VAL A 130 -8.72 1.54 -11.48
C VAL A 130 -7.29 1.60 -10.95
N ALA A 131 -6.72 2.80 -10.87
CA ALA A 131 -5.38 3.02 -10.33
C ALA A 131 -5.29 2.76 -8.82
N ASP A 132 -4.59 1.70 -8.44
CA ASP A 132 -4.27 1.35 -7.05
C ASP A 132 -3.18 2.27 -6.48
N ALA A 133 -2.25 2.69 -7.32
CA ALA A 133 -1.24 3.69 -7.00
C ALA A 133 -0.98 4.61 -8.20
N ALA A 134 -0.98 5.91 -7.96
CA ALA A 134 -0.72 6.93 -8.95
C ALA A 134 -0.04 8.14 -8.31
N PHE A 135 0.75 8.88 -9.08
CA PHE A 135 1.14 10.22 -8.67
C PHE A 135 -0.01 11.20 -8.89
N LEU A 136 -0.18 12.13 -7.97
CA LEU A 136 -1.07 13.27 -8.12
C LEU A 136 -0.34 14.42 -8.82
N ARG A 137 -0.76 14.76 -10.04
CA ARG A 137 -0.26 15.90 -10.80
C ARG A 137 -0.78 17.20 -10.19
N TRP A 138 0.14 18.12 -9.89
CA TRP A 138 -0.20 19.48 -9.53
C TRP A 138 -0.62 20.29 -10.77
N PRO A 139 -1.80 20.96 -10.78
CA PRO A 139 -2.21 21.82 -11.90
C PRO A 139 -1.26 23.01 -12.10
N THR A 140 -0.75 23.54 -10.98
CA THR A 140 0.25 24.60 -10.94
C THR A 140 1.39 24.10 -10.05
N PRO A 141 2.45 23.50 -10.62
CA PRO A 141 3.58 23.08 -9.82
C PRO A 141 4.21 24.31 -9.13
N PRO A 142 4.53 24.24 -7.83
CA PRO A 142 5.15 25.35 -7.13
C PRO A 142 6.50 25.70 -7.80
N SER A 143 6.81 26.99 -7.86
CA SER A 143 8.00 27.55 -8.51
C SER A 143 9.32 27.09 -7.88
N SER A 144 9.26 26.63 -6.63
CA SER A 144 10.32 25.93 -5.94
C SER A 144 9.93 24.45 -5.91
N GLY A 145 10.82 23.54 -6.31
CA GLY A 145 10.64 22.08 -6.22
C GLY A 145 10.56 21.54 -4.78
N GLU A 146 9.94 22.30 -3.89
CA GLU A 146 9.84 22.10 -2.44
C GLU A 146 8.70 21.14 -2.06
N MET A 147 7.66 21.00 -2.88
CA MET A 147 6.55 20.10 -2.55
C MET A 147 6.69 18.76 -3.27
N PRO A 148 6.88 17.64 -2.56
CA PRO A 148 6.99 16.32 -3.19
C PRO A 148 5.72 15.93 -3.94
N LEU A 149 5.87 15.00 -4.90
CA LEU A 149 4.76 14.48 -5.71
C LEU A 149 3.99 13.42 -4.90
N PRO A 150 2.75 13.69 -4.47
CA PRO A 150 2.01 12.76 -3.61
C PRO A 150 1.58 11.51 -4.36
N ILE A 151 1.47 10.41 -3.63
CA ILE A 151 0.99 9.12 -4.14
C ILE A 151 -0.44 8.92 -3.64
N VAL A 152 -1.34 8.60 -4.56
CA VAL A 152 -2.77 8.45 -4.32
C VAL A 152 -3.30 7.16 -4.93
N ALA A 153 -4.37 6.63 -4.37
CA ALA A 153 -5.22 5.60 -4.96
C ALA A 153 -6.53 6.22 -5.43
N VAL A 154 -7.12 5.66 -6.49
CA VAL A 154 -8.47 6.04 -6.96
C VAL A 154 -9.49 5.08 -6.35
N SER A 155 -10.61 5.62 -5.86
CA SER A 155 -11.67 4.78 -5.29
C SER A 155 -12.45 4.05 -6.39
N THR A 156 -12.57 2.73 -6.26
CA THR A 156 -13.40 1.90 -7.14
C THR A 156 -14.89 2.24 -7.07
N LYS A 157 -15.35 2.83 -5.96
CA LYS A 157 -16.75 3.22 -5.75
C LYS A 157 -17.08 4.59 -6.32
N SER A 158 -16.08 5.47 -6.42
CA SER A 158 -16.26 6.84 -6.90
C SER A 158 -14.96 7.31 -7.55
N PRO A 159 -14.86 7.35 -8.89
CA PRO A 159 -13.62 7.65 -9.60
C PRO A 159 -13.11 9.07 -9.37
N SER A 160 -13.95 9.98 -8.86
CA SER A 160 -13.55 11.34 -8.44
C SER A 160 -12.95 11.39 -7.03
N GLN A 161 -12.98 10.29 -6.27
CA GLN A 161 -12.41 10.23 -4.93
C GLN A 161 -11.00 9.67 -4.98
N LEU A 162 -10.05 10.51 -4.57
CA LEU A 162 -8.67 10.15 -4.38
C LEU A 162 -8.39 9.91 -2.90
N THR A 163 -7.62 8.86 -2.61
CA THR A 163 -7.13 8.57 -1.27
C THR A 163 -5.63 8.75 -1.24
N LEU A 164 -5.14 9.61 -0.35
CA LEU A 164 -3.71 9.82 -0.16
C LEU A 164 -3.06 8.56 0.44
N LEU A 165 -2.08 8.00 -0.26
CA LEU A 165 -1.27 6.88 0.19
C LEU A 165 0.00 7.37 0.89
N ALA A 166 0.69 8.38 0.34
CA ALA A 166 1.88 9.00 0.93
C ALA A 166 2.10 10.40 0.34
N ASN A 167 2.75 11.30 1.07
CA ASN A 167 3.07 12.63 0.53
C ASN A 167 4.24 12.60 -0.44
N SER A 168 5.07 11.57 -0.40
CA SER A 168 6.22 11.40 -1.30
C SER A 168 6.53 9.93 -1.58
N SER A 169 7.31 9.69 -2.64
CA SER A 169 7.89 8.38 -2.94
C SER A 169 8.74 7.84 -1.80
N SER A 170 9.56 8.68 -1.16
CA SER A 170 10.38 8.32 -0.01
C SER A 170 9.54 7.85 1.18
N GLU A 171 8.47 8.59 1.47
CA GLU A 171 7.53 8.25 2.54
C GLU A 171 6.82 6.93 2.27
N TYR A 172 6.39 6.68 1.03
CA TYR A 172 5.78 5.41 0.64
C TYR A 172 6.75 4.24 0.85
N VAL A 173 7.99 4.37 0.35
CA VAL A 173 9.03 3.34 0.50
C VAL A 173 9.37 3.11 1.97
N HIS A 174 9.47 4.17 2.78
CA HIS A 174 9.68 4.05 4.23
C HIS A 174 8.60 3.21 4.91
N ARG A 175 7.32 3.45 4.56
CA ARG A 175 6.19 2.67 5.10
C ARG A 175 6.34 1.17 4.81
N TYR A 176 6.77 0.81 3.60
CA TYR A 176 6.96 -0.59 3.21
C TYR A 176 8.21 -1.21 3.85
N LEU A 177 9.32 -0.48 3.96
CA LEU A 177 10.50 -0.95 4.69
C LEU A 177 10.16 -1.26 6.15
N ALA A 178 9.44 -0.36 6.81
CA ALA A 178 8.97 -0.58 8.18
C ALA A 178 7.99 -1.77 8.27
N TYR A 179 7.11 -1.94 7.29
CA TYR A 179 6.19 -3.07 7.23
C TYR A 179 6.91 -4.40 7.05
N PHE A 180 7.83 -4.51 6.09
CA PHE A 180 8.57 -5.75 5.83
C PHE A 180 9.47 -6.14 7.01
N ASP A 181 10.15 -5.16 7.61
CA ASP A 181 10.97 -5.40 8.81
C ASP A 181 10.13 -5.87 10.00
N PHE A 182 9.00 -5.20 10.27
CA PHE A 182 8.13 -5.57 11.40
C PHE A 182 7.47 -6.96 11.25
N ASN A 183 7.19 -7.38 10.01
CA ASN A 183 6.58 -8.69 9.73
C ASN A 183 7.62 -9.79 9.44
N GLU A 184 8.91 -9.52 9.64
CA GLU A 184 10.01 -10.48 9.40
C GLU A 184 10.07 -10.99 7.94
N LEU A 185 9.63 -10.15 6.98
CA LEU A 185 9.70 -10.40 5.55
C LEU A 185 11.09 -10.01 5.02
N HIS A 186 12.09 -10.83 5.36
CA HIS A 186 13.50 -10.50 5.14
C HIS A 186 13.89 -10.36 3.68
N GLU A 187 13.36 -11.19 2.78
CA GLU A 187 13.73 -11.16 1.36
C GLU A 187 13.24 -9.86 0.69
N GLU A 188 11.97 -9.51 0.90
CA GLU A 188 11.37 -8.27 0.39
C GLU A 188 12.00 -7.03 1.01
N PHE A 189 12.31 -7.10 2.31
CA PHE A 189 13.05 -6.04 3.01
C PHE A 189 14.43 -5.81 2.39
N ASP A 190 15.24 -6.85 2.23
CA ASP A 190 16.61 -6.73 1.74
C ASP A 190 16.64 -6.19 0.30
N LEU A 191 15.72 -6.65 -0.55
CA LEU A 191 15.57 -6.15 -1.92
C LEU A 191 15.21 -4.66 -1.97
N LEU A 192 14.20 -4.24 -1.18
CA LEU A 192 13.77 -2.85 -1.16
C LEU A 192 14.81 -1.93 -0.49
N HIS A 193 15.45 -2.40 0.58
CA HIS A 193 16.47 -1.64 1.31
C HIS A 193 17.73 -1.44 0.45
N ALA A 194 18.12 -2.43 -0.37
CA ALA A 194 19.20 -2.26 -1.32
C ALA A 194 18.93 -1.13 -2.35
N ALA A 195 17.66 -0.88 -2.70
CA ALA A 195 17.27 0.19 -3.61
C ALA A 195 17.17 1.57 -2.93
N ALA A 196 17.02 1.63 -1.60
CA ALA A 196 16.91 2.86 -0.83
C ALA A 196 17.42 2.69 0.63
N PRO A 197 18.75 2.56 0.81
CA PRO A 197 19.33 2.21 2.11
C PRO A 197 19.24 3.34 3.16
N ASP A 198 19.08 4.58 2.70
CA ASP A 198 19.02 5.79 3.51
C ASP A 198 17.62 6.05 4.11
N LEU A 199 16.58 5.36 3.64
CA LEU A 199 15.21 5.64 4.03
C LEU A 199 14.76 5.01 5.35
N TYR A 200 15.37 3.90 5.80
CA TYR A 200 14.93 3.18 6.99
C TYR A 200 16.06 2.42 7.68
N GLU A 201 16.13 2.50 9.02
CA GLU A 201 17.06 1.73 9.84
C GLU A 201 16.39 0.42 10.31
N LYS A 202 17.01 -0.73 10.03
CA LYS A 202 16.50 -2.04 10.44
C LYS A 202 16.26 -2.10 11.96
N GLY A 203 15.09 -2.61 12.37
CA GLY A 203 14.66 -2.68 13.76
C GLY A 203 14.09 -1.37 14.33
N ALA A 204 13.93 -0.30 13.54
CA ALA A 204 13.43 0.99 14.04
C ALA A 204 12.03 0.90 14.64
N VAL A 205 11.13 0.08 14.06
CA VAL A 205 9.77 -0.12 14.61
C VAL A 205 9.82 -0.77 15.99
N VAL A 206 10.64 -1.81 16.16
CA VAL A 206 10.78 -2.53 17.44
C VAL A 206 11.41 -1.62 18.50
N LYS A 207 12.46 -0.87 18.12
CA LYS A 207 13.15 0.11 18.97
C LYS A 207 12.22 1.21 19.47
N ASN A 208 11.22 1.60 18.67
CA ASN A 208 10.24 2.62 19.01
C ASN A 208 9.19 2.13 20.03
N GLY A 209 8.92 0.83 20.10
CA GLY A 209 8.08 0.21 21.14
C GLY A 209 6.56 0.45 21.02
N MET A 210 6.09 1.22 20.04
CA MET A 210 4.65 1.53 19.85
C MET A 210 3.95 0.64 18.82
N GLY A 211 4.66 -0.37 18.28
CA GLY A 211 4.20 -1.20 17.17
C GLY A 211 4.18 -0.46 15.84
N LEU A 212 3.91 -1.19 14.74
CA LEU A 212 4.01 -0.65 13.38
C LEU A 212 3.10 0.56 13.15
N LEU A 213 1.83 0.49 13.54
CA LEU A 213 0.89 1.59 13.32
C LEU A 213 1.25 2.84 14.11
N GLY A 214 1.69 2.68 15.37
CA GLY A 214 2.14 3.80 16.19
C GLY A 214 3.39 4.47 15.62
N TYR A 215 4.33 3.66 15.13
CA TYR A 215 5.53 4.13 14.44
C TYR A 215 5.20 4.94 13.18
N LEU A 216 4.35 4.39 12.30
CA LEU A 216 3.97 5.04 11.03
C LEU A 216 3.13 6.30 11.22
N LEU A 217 2.50 6.53 12.37
CA LEU A 217 1.78 7.79 12.62
C LEU A 217 2.70 8.94 13.06
N LEU A 218 3.93 8.64 13.49
CA LEU A 218 4.87 9.62 14.05
C LEU A 218 6.05 9.93 13.15
N LYS A 219 6.42 9.00 12.27
CA LYS A 219 7.64 9.05 11.46
C LYS A 219 7.41 9.28 9.97
N VAL A 220 6.15 9.48 9.59
CA VAL A 220 5.66 9.56 8.22
C VAL A 220 4.60 10.67 8.16
#